data_AF-A0A811ANZ9-F1
#
_entry.id   AF-A0A811ANZ9-F1
#
_cell.length_a   1.000
_cell.length_b   1.000
_cell.length_c   1.000
_cell.angle_alpha   90.00
_cell.angle_beta   90.00
_cell.angle_gamma   90.00
#
_symmetry.space_group_name_H-M   'P 1'
#
loop_
_entity.id
_entity.type
_entity.pdbx_description
1 polymer ?
#
loop_
_entity_poly.entity_id
_entity_poly.type
_entity_poly.pdbx_seq_one_letter_code
_entity_poly.pdbx_strand_id
1 'polypeptide(L)'
;MFLFILMMVFMLMILVMMLFMLISYKKMVDFENSSSYECGFTINSGARMMFSYRFFLISILFLIFDVEIVLMLPIPFLEELTSMLMFYLFMFVLVSGLIYEYNYGSLEW
;
A
#
# COMPACT_ATOMS: atom_id res chain seq x y z
N MET A 1 -10.22 7.94 -36.87
CA MET A 1 -10.51 8.96 -35.83
C MET A 1 -9.81 8.66 -34.51
N PHE A 2 -10.04 7.50 -33.88
CA PHE A 2 -9.36 7.11 -32.63
C PHE A 2 -7.82 7.08 -32.74
N LEU A 3 -7.27 6.48 -33.80
CA LEU A 3 -5.81 6.48 -34.05
C LEU A 3 -5.20 7.88 -34.21
N PHE A 4 -5.96 8.82 -34.76
CA PHE A 4 -5.52 10.21 -34.92
C PHE A 4 -5.45 10.92 -33.56
N ILE A 5 -6.45 10.69 -32.71
CA ILE A 5 -6.48 11.22 -31.33
C ILE A 5 -5.29 10.69 -30.53
N LEU A 6 -4.99 9.38 -30.62
CA LEU A 6 -3.82 8.78 -29.95
C LEU A 6 -2.49 9.39 -30.40
N MET A 7 -2.32 9.61 -31.71
CA MET A 7 -1.14 10.29 -32.26
C MET A 7 -0.97 11.71 -31.72
N MET A 8 -2.05 12.48 -31.65
CA MET A 8 -2.02 13.85 -31.14
C MET A 8 -1.66 13.90 -29.64
N VAL A 9 -2.20 12.98 -28.84
CA VAL A 9 -1.86 12.87 -27.41
C VAL A 9 -0.38 12.51 -27.24
N PHE A 10 0.14 11.55 -28.01
CA PHE A 10 1.55 11.17 -27.92
C PHE A 10 2.51 12.31 -28.27
N MET A 11 2.18 13.08 -29.31
CA MET A 11 2.96 14.25 -29.71
C MET A 11 2.96 15.34 -28.63
N LEU A 12 1.82 15.58 -27.97
CA LEU A 12 1.73 16.52 -26.85
C LEU A 12 2.59 16.08 -25.67
N MET A 13 2.60 14.79 -25.32
CA MET A 13 3.42 14.28 -24.21
C MET A 13 4.92 14.47 -24.47
N ILE A 14 5.37 14.20 -25.69
CA ILE A 14 6.78 14.43 -26.09
C ILE A 14 7.11 15.92 -25.97
N LEU A 15 6.25 16.79 -26.47
CA LEU A 15 6.49 18.23 -26.47
C LEU A 15 6.59 18.77 -25.04
N VAL A 16 5.70 18.36 -24.14
CA VAL A 16 5.73 18.73 -22.72
C VAL A 16 7.00 18.22 -22.05
N MET A 17 7.42 16.98 -22.31
CA MET A 17 8.63 16.41 -21.74
C MET A 17 9.89 17.14 -22.23
N MET A 18 9.95 17.52 -23.51
CA MET A 18 11.04 18.30 -24.07
C MET A 18 11.12 19.70 -23.46
N LEU A 19 9.97 20.38 -23.30
CA LEU A 19 9.92 21.67 -22.62
C LEU A 19 10.38 21.57 -21.17
N PHE A 20 9.95 20.53 -20.44
CA PHE A 20 10.38 20.29 -19.07
C PHE A 20 11.90 20.12 -18.97
N MET A 21 12.51 19.34 -19.87
CA MET A 21 13.95 19.12 -19.89
C MET A 21 14.74 20.38 -20.27
N LEU A 22 14.21 21.22 -21.16
CA LEU A 22 14.83 22.49 -21.55
C LEU A 22 14.78 23.54 -20.44
N ILE A 23 13.66 23.59 -19.70
CA ILE A 23 13.44 24.55 -18.61
C ILE A 23 14.10 24.06 -17.31
N SER A 24 14.27 22.75 -17.14
CA SER A 24 14.88 22.16 -15.94
C SER A 24 16.29 22.72 -15.73
N TYR A 25 16.41 23.57 -14.71
CA TYR A 25 17.68 24.12 -14.28
C TYR A 25 18.49 23.02 -13.59
N LYS A 26 19.41 22.39 -14.33
CA LYS A 26 20.45 21.56 -13.73
C LYS A 26 21.50 22.47 -13.11
N LYS A 27 21.36 22.77 -11.82
CA LYS A 27 22.50 23.22 -11.01
C LYS A 27 23.58 22.13 -11.11
N MET A 28 24.85 22.51 -11.19
CA MET A 28 25.96 21.56 -11.03
C MET A 28 25.66 20.73 -9.78
N VAL A 29 25.76 19.40 -9.91
CA VAL A 29 25.42 18.47 -8.82
C VAL A 29 26.43 18.70 -7.70
N ASP A 30 26.07 19.54 -6.74
CA ASP A 30 26.85 19.76 -5.53
C ASP A 30 26.85 18.44 -4.74
N PHE A 31 28.03 17.98 -4.29
CA PHE A 31 28.17 16.72 -3.56
C PHE A 31 27.23 16.67 -2.34
N GLU A 32 27.06 17.79 -1.64
CA GLU A 32 26.17 17.93 -0.49
C GLU A 32 24.68 17.74 -0.82
N ASN A 33 24.26 18.12 -2.05
CA ASN A 33 22.89 17.86 -2.53
C ASN A 33 22.70 16.40 -2.96
N SER A 34 23.78 15.71 -3.31
CA SER A 34 23.76 14.29 -3.71
C SER A 34 23.98 13.33 -2.52
N SER A 35 24.43 13.82 -1.38
CA SER A 35 24.58 13.05 -0.15
C SER A 35 23.27 12.99 0.64
N SER A 36 23.10 11.94 1.44
CA SER A 36 21.96 11.85 2.38
C SER A 36 22.08 12.93 3.46
N TYR A 37 20.94 13.47 3.90
CA TYR A 37 20.93 14.47 4.97
C TYR A 37 21.21 13.80 6.32
N GLU A 38 22.37 14.09 6.90
CA GLU A 38 22.84 13.46 8.15
C GLU A 38 22.94 14.43 9.34
N CYS A 39 22.34 15.62 9.27
CA CYS A 39 22.47 16.65 10.31
C CYS A 39 23.93 16.92 10.75
N GLY A 40 24.92 16.73 9.86
CA GLY A 40 26.35 16.90 10.16
C GLY A 40 27.03 15.71 10.86
N PHE A 41 26.34 14.58 11.02
CA PHE A 41 26.94 13.33 11.48
C PHE A 41 27.52 12.52 10.32
N THR A 42 28.39 11.57 10.62
CA THR A 42 28.88 10.56 9.66
C THR A 42 28.18 9.24 9.96
N ILE A 43 27.65 8.55 8.94
CA ILE A 43 27.08 7.21 9.10
C ILE A 43 28.13 6.26 9.68
N ASN A 44 28.03 6.00 10.99
CA ASN A 44 28.84 5.00 11.69
C ASN A 44 28.13 3.65 11.86
N SER A 45 26.88 3.51 11.41
CA SER A 45 26.07 2.30 11.57
C SER A 45 25.41 1.88 10.26
N GLY A 46 25.23 0.57 10.07
CA GLY A 46 24.58 0.05 8.87
C GLY A 46 23.15 0.59 8.74
N ALA A 47 22.69 0.79 7.50
CA ALA A 47 21.35 1.28 7.16
C ALA A 47 20.18 0.37 7.63
N ARG A 48 20.49 -0.75 8.31
CA ARG A 48 19.51 -1.68 8.85
C ARG A 48 19.25 -1.33 10.30
N MET A 49 18.12 -0.68 10.55
CA MET A 49 17.59 -0.57 11.91
C MET A 49 16.90 -1.87 12.32
N MET A 50 16.94 -2.17 13.61
CA MET A 50 16.16 -3.27 14.18
C MET A 50 14.68 -3.01 13.90
N PHE A 51 14.05 -3.94 13.21
CA PHE A 51 12.65 -3.85 12.84
C PHE A 51 11.78 -4.09 14.08
N SER A 52 10.78 -3.24 14.32
CA SER A 52 9.87 -3.44 15.45
C SER A 52 8.86 -4.55 15.09
N TYR A 53 8.72 -5.55 15.96
CA TYR A 53 7.80 -6.68 15.75
C TYR A 53 6.35 -6.25 15.49
N ARG A 54 5.96 -5.05 15.96
CA ARG A 54 4.62 -4.48 15.79
C ARG A 54 4.27 -4.23 14.32
N PHE A 55 5.19 -3.68 13.52
CA PHE A 55 4.93 -3.45 12.08
C PHE A 55 4.73 -4.76 11.31
N PHE A 56 5.38 -5.84 11.76
CA PHE A 56 5.21 -7.17 11.15
C PHE A 56 3.85 -7.78 11.52
N LEU A 57 3.42 -7.64 12.79
CA LEU A 57 2.10 -8.09 13.23
C LEU A 57 0.99 -7.38 12.45
N ILE A 58 1.06 -6.06 12.29
CA ILE A 58 0.08 -5.30 11.51
C ILE A 58 0.03 -5.79 10.06
N SER A 59 1.18 -6.11 9.46
CA SER A 59 1.25 -6.62 8.08
C SER A 59 0.60 -7.99 7.92
N ILE A 60 0.79 -8.89 8.90
CA ILE A 60 0.15 -10.21 8.90
C ILE A 60 -1.35 -10.07 9.09
N LEU A 61 -1.79 -9.26 10.06
CA LEU A 61 -3.20 -9.01 10.32
C LEU A 61 -3.89 -8.45 9.08
N PHE A 62 -3.29 -7.46 8.42
CA PHE A 62 -3.81 -6.91 7.18
C PHE A 62 -4.00 -7.97 6.08
N LEU A 63 -3.01 -8.87 5.91
CA LEU A 63 -3.10 -9.94 4.92
C LEU A 63 -4.25 -10.90 5.23
N ILE A 64 -4.42 -11.29 6.50
CA ILE A 64 -5.50 -12.19 6.93
C ILE A 64 -6.86 -11.52 6.70
N PHE A 65 -7.04 -10.26 7.13
CA PHE A 65 -8.29 -9.53 6.93
C PHE A 65 -8.65 -9.34 5.45
N ASP A 66 -7.66 -9.13 4.57
CA ASP A 66 -7.91 -9.04 3.12
C ASP A 66 -8.45 -10.36 2.55
N VAL A 67 -7.89 -11.50 2.97
CA VAL A 67 -8.40 -12.83 2.61
C VAL A 67 -9.81 -13.06 3.14
N GLU A 68 -10.11 -12.64 4.37
CA GLU A 68 -11.45 -12.75 4.95
C GLU A 68 -12.50 -11.93 4.17
N ILE A 69 -12.14 -10.71 3.74
CA ILE A 69 -13.03 -9.88 2.89
C ILE A 69 -13.28 -10.54 1.54
N VAL A 70 -12.26 -11.16 0.93
CA VAL A 70 -12.43 -11.92 -0.32
C VAL A 70 -13.41 -13.08 -0.13
N LEU A 71 -13.35 -13.78 1.00
CA LEU A 71 -14.30 -14.84 1.35
C LEU A 71 -15.72 -14.33 1.58
N MET A 72 -15.89 -13.05 1.94
CA MET A 72 -17.20 -12.39 2.07
C MET A 72 -17.79 -11.90 0.73
N LEU A 73 -17.01 -11.81 -0.35
CA LEU A 73 -17.50 -11.30 -1.64
C LEU A 73 -18.72 -12.07 -2.24
N PRO A 74 -18.88 -13.39 -2.11
CA PRO A 74 -20.01 -14.12 -2.70
C PRO A 74 -21.34 -13.98 -1.93
N ILE A 75 -21.38 -13.30 -0.77
CA ILE A 75 -22.58 -13.20 0.08
C ILE A 75 -23.84 -12.70 -0.66
N PRO A 76 -23.77 -11.64 -1.51
CA PRO A 76 -24.97 -11.12 -2.17
C PRO A 76 -25.64 -12.10 -3.13
N PHE A 77 -24.94 -13.18 -3.51
CA PHE A 77 -25.42 -14.19 -4.45
C PHE A 77 -25.95 -15.45 -3.74
N LEU A 78 -25.98 -15.47 -2.40
CA LEU A 78 -26.52 -16.57 -1.62
C LEU A 78 -28.03 -16.41 -1.45
N GLU A 79 -28.82 -17.29 -2.07
CA GLU A 79 -30.30 -17.27 -2.01
C GLU A 79 -30.88 -18.35 -1.09
N GLU A 80 -30.12 -19.39 -0.76
CA GLU A 80 -30.62 -20.52 0.03
C GLU A 80 -30.57 -20.25 1.54
N LEU A 81 -31.63 -20.64 2.27
CA LEU A 81 -31.73 -20.42 3.72
C LEU A 81 -30.61 -21.12 4.52
N THR A 82 -30.14 -22.26 4.03
CA THR A 82 -28.97 -22.99 4.55
C THR A 82 -27.68 -22.22 4.36
N SER A 83 -27.50 -21.56 3.21
CA SER A 83 -26.33 -20.73 2.92
C SER A 83 -26.27 -19.46 3.78
N MET A 84 -27.43 -18.88 4.10
CA MET A 84 -27.53 -17.76 5.05
C MET A 84 -27.12 -18.15 6.48
N LEU A 85 -27.51 -19.34 6.94
CA LEU A 85 -27.10 -19.86 8.26
C LEU A 85 -25.58 -20.05 8.36
N MET A 86 -24.96 -20.61 7.32
CA MET A 86 -23.51 -20.76 7.25
C MET A 86 -22.80 -19.40 7.25
N PHE A 87 -23.37 -18.39 6.59
CA PHE A 87 -22.86 -17.02 6.63
C PHE A 87 -22.88 -16.43 8.04
N TYR A 88 -23.99 -16.56 8.78
CA TYR A 88 -24.06 -16.05 10.15
C TYR A 88 -23.05 -16.73 11.08
N LEU A 89 -22.83 -18.03 10.90
CA LEU A 89 -21.79 -18.76 11.64
C LEU A 89 -20.39 -18.27 11.27
N PHE A 90 -20.12 -18.04 9.98
CA PHE A 90 -18.85 -17.49 9.52
C PHE A 90 -18.58 -16.10 10.10
N MET A 91 -19.57 -15.20 10.06
CA MET A 91 -19.46 -13.87 10.67
C MET A 91 -19.22 -13.91 12.16
N PHE A 92 -19.86 -14.84 12.87
CA PHE A 92 -19.64 -15.01 14.30
C PHE A 92 -18.18 -15.37 14.60
N VAL A 93 -17.59 -16.28 13.82
CA VAL A 93 -16.18 -16.66 13.96
C VAL A 93 -15.27 -15.46 13.71
N LEU A 94 -15.48 -14.71 12.63
CA LEU A 94 -14.68 -13.52 12.31
C LEU A 94 -14.72 -12.47 13.41
N VAL A 95 -15.92 -12.12 13.91
CA VAL A 95 -16.08 -11.14 14.98
C VAL A 95 -15.40 -11.64 16.27
N SER A 96 -15.53 -12.93 16.59
CA SER A 96 -14.87 -13.50 17.77
C SER A 96 -13.34 -13.47 17.67
N GLY A 97 -12.78 -13.71 16.48
CA GLY A 97 -11.35 -13.63 16.22
C GLY A 97 -10.83 -12.19 16.38
N LEU A 98 -11.54 -11.21 15.82
CA LEU A 98 -11.18 -9.80 15.96
C LEU A 98 -11.23 -9.32 17.42
N ILE A 99 -12.23 -9.76 18.21
CA ILE A 99 -12.29 -9.47 19.65
C ILE A 99 -11.11 -10.09 20.39
N TYR A 100 -10.72 -11.32 20.04
CA TYR A 100 -9.56 -11.98 20.62
C TYR A 100 -8.27 -11.19 20.34
N GLU A 101 -8.04 -10.81 19.09
CA GLU A 101 -6.86 -10.02 18.70
C GLU A 101 -6.82 -8.64 19.38
N TYR A 102 -7.97 -7.97 19.48
CA TYR A 102 -8.09 -6.70 20.19
C TYR A 102 -7.68 -6.84 21.67
N ASN A 103 -8.17 -7.87 22.36
CA ASN A 103 -7.81 -8.12 23.76
C ASN A 103 -6.32 -8.47 23.95
N TYR A 104 -5.67 -9.02 22.94
CA TYR A 104 -4.22 -9.29 22.95
C TYR A 104 -3.36 -8.04 22.70
N GLY A 105 -3.97 -6.89 22.39
CA GLY A 105 -3.26 -5.64 22.15
C GLY A 105 -2.46 -5.63 20.84
N SER A 106 -2.74 -6.53 19.90
CA SER A 106 -2.07 -6.57 18.59
C SER A 106 -2.41 -5.37 17.70
N LEU A 107 -3.53 -4.70 18.01
CA LEU A 107 -4.08 -3.54 17.31
C LEU A 107 -3.74 -2.19 17.98
N GLU A 108 -3.10 -2.20 19.16
CA GLU A 108 -2.71 -0.97 19.85
C GLU A 108 -1.40 -0.42 19.27
N TRP A 109 -1.39 0.87 18.96
CA TRP A 109 -0.19 1.60 18.54
C TRP A 109 0.40 2.41 19.70
#